data_AF-Q6BU90-F1
#
_entry.id   AF-Q6BU90-F1
#
_cell.length_a   1.000
_cell.length_b   1.000
_cell.length_c   1.000
_cell.angle_alpha   90.00
_cell.angle_beta   90.00
_cell.angle_gamma   90.00
#
_symmetry.space_group_name_H-M   'P 1'
#
loop_
_entity.id
_entity.type
_entity.pdbx_description
1 polymer ?
#
loop_
_entity_poly.entity_id
_entity_poly.type
_entity_poly.pdbx_seq_one_letter_code
_entity_poly.pdbx_strand_id
1 'polypeptide(L)'
;MTTTVPLIYSFPEFLGVAEAVADHVISAQNMTLYNTLDHAQIELIKQDKLSRPSLLNSSSALSLSGNGNGNGVNGKVKKEKKKKVDIRFKIAISGGSLIKILKEGLLSRQDEIEWDKWDVYFADERLVPFESDDSNYGQAKRELFDNISGDIKPNIYHIDEALIDDPQECADVYEKLLIRNFAKKDSVKLPMFDLLLLGCAPDGHIASLFPKYGEQLREKLAWCLPVLNAPSGPENRITLSIPVICHAHRVTFVVEGLTKAPIMRTIMERPEKGLPSSIVNEGAAGRVTWFVDDDALNDCYDITKKKYKFLSINDPNS
;
A
#
# COMPACT_ATOMS: atom_id res chain seq x y z
N MET A 1 -4.25 -25.77 0.66
CA MET A 1 -4.05 -24.32 0.42
C MET A 1 -5.38 -23.65 0.72
N THR A 2 -5.43 -22.82 1.75
CA THR A 2 -6.62 -21.99 1.99
C THR A 2 -6.63 -20.89 0.94
N THR A 3 -7.39 -21.10 -0.13
CA THR A 3 -7.56 -20.15 -1.23
C THR A 3 -8.43 -19.00 -0.74
N THR A 4 -7.84 -18.07 -0.01
CA THR A 4 -8.56 -16.85 0.36
C THR A 4 -8.77 -16.06 -0.93
N VAL A 5 -9.99 -16.08 -1.45
CA VAL A 5 -10.38 -15.31 -2.63
C VAL A 5 -10.11 -13.82 -2.33
N PRO A 6 -9.39 -13.11 -3.21
CA PRO A 6 -9.13 -11.69 -2.99
C PRO A 6 -10.44 -10.91 -2.92
N LEU A 7 -10.43 -9.82 -2.16
CA LEU A 7 -11.60 -8.96 -2.04
C LEU A 7 -11.69 -8.07 -3.28
N ILE A 8 -12.79 -8.14 -4.03
CA ILE A 8 -12.98 -7.37 -5.27
C ILE A 8 -14.14 -6.40 -5.09
N TYR A 9 -13.85 -5.11 -5.22
CA TYR A 9 -14.83 -4.02 -5.28
C TYR A 9 -14.91 -3.52 -6.71
N SER A 10 -16.11 -3.54 -7.30
CA SER A 10 -16.34 -3.02 -8.64
C SER A 10 -17.20 -1.77 -8.63
N PHE A 11 -16.95 -0.87 -9.58
CA PHE A 11 -17.60 0.43 -9.69
C PHE A 11 -18.09 0.67 -11.13
N PRO A 12 -19.27 1.27 -11.35
CA PRO A 12 -19.76 1.56 -12.69
C PRO A 12 -18.91 2.58 -13.46
N GLU A 13 -18.27 3.51 -12.74
CA GLU A 13 -17.55 4.64 -13.32
C GLU A 13 -16.23 4.92 -12.56
N PHE A 14 -15.27 5.52 -13.27
CA PHE A 14 -13.95 5.92 -12.77
C PHE A 14 -14.02 6.73 -11.47
N LEU A 15 -14.92 7.72 -11.39
CA LEU A 15 -15.01 8.59 -10.22
C LEU A 15 -15.32 7.79 -8.93
N GLY A 16 -16.14 6.75 -9.05
CA GLY A 16 -16.44 5.85 -7.93
C GLY A 16 -15.22 5.08 -7.44
N VAL A 17 -14.31 4.70 -8.35
CA VAL A 17 -13.04 4.06 -7.98
C VAL A 17 -12.14 5.04 -7.22
N ALA A 18 -11.99 6.27 -7.72
CA ALA A 18 -11.15 7.29 -7.10
C ALA A 18 -11.59 7.64 -5.67
N GLU A 19 -12.89 7.87 -5.45
CA GLU A 19 -13.44 8.15 -4.12
C GLU A 19 -13.23 6.98 -3.15
N ALA A 20 -13.47 5.76 -3.61
CA ALA A 20 -13.33 4.55 -2.78
C ALA A 20 -11.87 4.24 -2.45
N VAL A 21 -10.95 4.44 -3.39
CA VAL A 21 -9.50 4.30 -3.15
C VAL A 21 -9.02 5.35 -2.16
N ALA A 22 -9.47 6.61 -2.27
CA ALA A 22 -9.13 7.64 -1.30
C ALA A 22 -9.63 7.29 0.11
N ASP A 23 -10.87 6.84 0.24
CA ASP A 23 -11.45 6.36 1.50
C ASP A 23 -10.63 5.22 2.10
N HIS A 24 -10.22 4.26 1.27
CA HIS A 24 -9.39 3.14 1.68
C HIS A 24 -8.02 3.59 2.22
N VAL A 25 -7.38 4.54 1.53
CA VAL A 25 -6.08 5.10 1.94
C VAL A 25 -6.20 5.87 3.24
N ILE A 26 -7.19 6.76 3.37
CA ILE A 26 -7.46 7.53 4.60
C ILE A 26 -7.79 6.60 5.77
N SER A 27 -8.55 5.54 5.52
CA SER A 27 -8.85 4.51 6.54
C SER A 27 -7.59 3.77 6.99
N ALA A 28 -6.69 3.43 6.05
CA ALA A 28 -5.41 2.81 6.38
C ALA A 28 -4.51 3.74 7.19
N GLN A 29 -4.46 5.03 6.84
CA GLN A 29 -3.82 6.08 7.65
C GLN A 29 -4.40 6.09 9.07
N ASN A 30 -5.73 6.23 9.20
CA ASN A 30 -6.38 6.40 10.50
C ASN A 30 -6.17 5.18 11.41
N MET A 31 -6.24 3.98 10.85
CA MET A 31 -5.88 2.77 11.59
C MET A 31 -4.41 2.76 12.03
N THR A 32 -3.50 3.28 11.21
CA THR A 32 -2.08 3.34 11.56
C THR A 32 -1.83 4.37 12.66
N LEU A 33 -2.26 5.61 12.45
CA LEU A 33 -1.96 6.73 13.34
C LEU A 33 -2.78 6.68 14.64
N TYR A 34 -4.05 6.27 14.55
CA TYR A 34 -5.02 6.36 15.65
C TYR A 34 -5.58 5.01 16.10
N ASN A 35 -5.41 3.94 15.34
CA ASN A 35 -5.97 2.63 15.65
C ASN A 35 -7.50 2.64 15.85
N THR A 36 -8.18 3.52 15.13
CA THR A 36 -9.64 3.64 15.09
C THR A 36 -10.06 4.33 13.80
N LEU A 37 -11.31 4.11 13.37
CA LEU A 37 -11.97 4.81 12.27
C LEU A 37 -13.04 5.80 12.77
N ASP A 38 -13.26 5.86 14.09
CA ASP A 38 -14.21 6.80 14.70
C ASP A 38 -13.62 8.22 14.69
N HIS A 39 -14.22 9.09 13.89
CA HIS A 39 -13.80 10.49 13.75
C HIS A 39 -13.80 11.27 15.06
N ALA A 40 -14.78 11.06 15.92
CA ALA A 40 -14.85 11.75 17.21
C ALA A 40 -13.69 11.32 18.11
N GLN A 41 -13.34 10.03 18.10
CA GLN A 41 -12.16 9.55 18.80
C GLN A 41 -10.87 10.11 18.22
N ILE A 42 -10.74 10.16 16.89
CA ILE A 42 -9.57 10.73 16.20
C ILE A 42 -9.35 12.18 16.60
N GLU A 43 -10.38 13.01 16.56
CA GLU A 43 -10.29 14.42 16.95
C GLU A 43 -9.90 14.60 18.42
N LEU A 44 -10.42 13.76 19.31
CA LEU A 44 -10.01 13.76 20.72
C LEU A 44 -8.54 13.32 20.89
N ILE A 45 -8.06 12.35 20.11
CA ILE A 45 -6.66 11.91 20.15
C ILE A 45 -5.73 13.02 19.64
N LYS A 46 -6.09 13.69 18.54
CA LYS A 46 -5.34 14.82 17.98
C LYS A 46 -5.17 15.96 18.99
N GLN A 47 -6.19 16.21 19.80
CA GLN A 47 -6.19 17.23 20.85
C GLN A 47 -5.52 16.76 22.17
N ASP A 48 -4.88 15.59 22.17
CA ASP A 48 -4.31 14.92 23.37
C ASP A 48 -5.34 14.73 24.51
N LYS A 49 -6.64 14.69 24.18
CA LYS A 49 -7.77 14.49 25.12
C LYS A 49 -8.14 13.01 25.29
N LEU A 50 -7.74 12.14 24.37
CA LEU A 50 -7.93 10.70 24.42
C LEU A 50 -6.63 9.98 24.06
N SER A 51 -6.30 8.88 24.75
CA SER A 51 -5.15 8.06 24.39
C SER A 51 -5.46 7.17 23.19
N ARG A 52 -4.50 7.01 22.27
CA ARG A 52 -4.56 6.01 21.19
C ARG A 52 -4.93 4.63 21.75
N PRO A 53 -6.05 4.01 21.31
CA PRO A 53 -6.46 2.69 21.78
C PRO A 53 -5.37 1.64 21.58
N SER A 54 -5.16 0.78 22.58
CA SER A 54 -4.30 -0.40 22.41
C SER A 54 -5.02 -1.45 21.56
N LEU A 55 -4.30 -2.12 20.65
CA LEU A 55 -4.76 -3.36 20.04
C LEU A 55 -4.99 -4.39 21.17
N LEU A 56 -6.25 -4.59 21.59
CA LEU A 56 -6.60 -5.74 22.43
C LEU A 56 -6.33 -6.99 21.60
N ASN A 57 -5.49 -7.89 22.11
CA ASN A 57 -5.18 -9.18 21.49
C ASN A 57 -6.48 -9.89 21.07
N SER A 58 -6.75 -9.95 19.77
CA SER A 58 -7.71 -10.89 19.18
C SER A 58 -7.10 -12.28 19.17
N SER A 59 -6.82 -12.81 20.36
CA SER A 59 -6.54 -14.20 20.63
C SER A 59 -7.14 -14.49 22.00
N SER A 60 -8.47 -14.55 22.06
CA SER A 60 -9.18 -15.09 23.20
C SER A 60 -8.91 -16.59 23.26
N ALA A 61 -7.81 -16.94 23.91
CA ALA A 61 -7.68 -18.22 24.59
C ALA A 61 -8.75 -18.27 25.69
N LEU A 62 -9.66 -19.22 25.54
CA LEU A 62 -10.41 -19.78 26.65
C LEU A 62 -9.41 -20.40 27.63
N SER A 63 -9.22 -19.79 28.79
CA SER A 63 -8.79 -20.53 29.98
C SER A 63 -9.24 -19.82 31.26
N LEU A 64 -10.36 -20.36 31.77
CA LEU A 64 -10.60 -20.75 33.16
C LEU A 64 -10.13 -19.83 34.30
N SER A 65 -11.14 -19.37 35.03
CA SER A 65 -11.16 -18.89 36.40
C SER A 65 -10.16 -19.59 37.34
N GLY A 66 -9.34 -18.79 38.02
CA GLY A 66 -8.56 -19.18 39.20
C GLY A 66 -8.62 -18.07 40.24
N ASN A 67 -9.34 -18.33 41.32
CA ASN A 67 -9.55 -17.48 42.48
C ASN A 67 -8.25 -17.37 43.30
N GLY A 68 -7.81 -16.17 43.69
CA GLY A 68 -6.57 -15.98 44.44
C GLY A 68 -6.46 -14.62 45.13
N ASN A 69 -6.72 -14.63 46.43
CA ASN A 69 -6.56 -13.54 47.40
C ASN A 69 -5.09 -13.10 47.53
N GLY A 70 -4.79 -11.82 47.70
CA GLY A 70 -3.43 -11.39 48.09
C GLY A 70 -3.10 -9.90 48.03
N ASN A 71 -3.25 -9.24 49.18
CA ASN A 71 -2.50 -8.12 49.76
C ASN A 71 -1.87 -7.02 48.89
N GLY A 72 -2.19 -5.78 49.29
CA GLY A 72 -1.66 -4.55 48.72
C GLY A 72 -0.18 -4.31 48.96
N VAL A 73 0.43 -3.65 47.99
CA VAL A 73 1.70 -2.93 48.13
C VAL A 73 1.53 -1.59 47.43
N ASN A 74 1.55 -0.51 48.23
CA ASN A 74 1.63 0.87 47.78
C ASN A 74 3.02 1.13 47.16
N GLY A 75 3.16 0.85 45.87
CA GLY A 75 4.31 1.26 45.06
C GLY A 75 4.03 2.59 44.40
N LYS A 76 4.75 3.66 44.78
CA LYS A 76 4.78 4.94 44.05
C LYS A 76 5.18 4.67 42.59
N VAL A 77 4.22 4.70 41.67
CA VAL A 77 4.49 4.63 40.23
C VAL A 77 5.16 5.94 39.82
N LYS A 78 6.48 5.91 39.65
CA LYS A 78 7.21 6.96 38.92
C LYS A 78 6.63 6.98 37.50
N LYS A 79 5.90 8.05 37.15
CA LYS A 79 5.53 8.33 35.77
C LYS A 79 6.80 8.63 34.98
N GLU A 80 7.45 7.60 34.46
CA GLU A 80 8.39 7.77 33.34
C GLU A 80 7.59 8.37 32.18
N LYS A 81 8.00 9.56 31.72
CA LYS A 81 7.47 10.13 30.48
C LYS A 81 7.90 9.20 29.34
N LYS A 82 7.04 8.24 28.98
CA LYS A 82 7.21 7.42 27.77
C LYS A 82 7.46 8.38 26.60
N LYS A 83 8.62 8.26 25.97
CA LYS A 83 8.98 9.02 24.76
C LYS A 83 7.85 8.79 23.75
N LYS A 84 7.14 9.85 23.35
CA LYS A 84 6.03 9.76 22.38
C LYS A 84 6.65 9.17 21.10
N VAL A 85 6.25 7.95 20.74
CA VAL A 85 6.73 7.31 19.52
C VAL A 85 6.08 8.08 18.38
N ASP A 86 6.89 8.62 17.48
CA ASP A 86 6.39 9.24 16.25
C ASP A 86 5.90 8.13 15.32
N ILE A 87 4.59 7.94 15.25
CA ILE A 87 3.94 6.93 14.42
C ILE A 87 3.74 7.56 13.05
N ARG A 88 4.24 6.89 12.01
CA ARG A 88 4.17 7.36 10.63
C ARG A 88 3.42 6.34 9.78
N PHE A 89 2.63 6.82 8.83
CA PHE A 89 1.93 5.99 7.85
C PHE A 89 2.85 5.76 6.65
N LYS A 90 3.26 4.50 6.45
CA LYS A 90 4.23 4.10 5.42
C LYS A 90 3.49 3.46 4.26
N ILE A 91 3.46 4.16 3.13
CA ILE A 91 2.77 3.73 1.91
C ILE A 91 3.75 3.58 0.75
N ALA A 92 3.59 2.53 -0.05
CA ALA A 92 4.28 2.39 -1.33
C ALA A 92 3.27 2.45 -2.49
N ILE A 93 3.58 3.21 -3.54
CA ILE A 93 2.72 3.41 -4.71
C ILE A 93 3.44 3.03 -6.01
N SER A 94 2.73 2.47 -6.99
CA SER A 94 3.21 2.39 -8.37
C SER A 94 2.84 3.66 -9.17
N GLY A 95 3.45 3.85 -10.33
CA GLY A 95 3.08 4.95 -11.23
C GLY A 95 1.88 4.65 -12.15
N GLY A 96 1.81 5.37 -13.27
CA GLY A 96 0.82 5.16 -14.32
C GLY A 96 -0.54 5.77 -14.00
N SER A 97 -1.63 5.08 -14.38
CA SER A 97 -2.99 5.58 -14.13
C SER A 97 -3.33 5.68 -12.64
N LEU A 98 -2.66 4.89 -11.78
CA LEU A 98 -2.86 4.95 -10.33
C LEU A 98 -2.62 6.36 -9.78
N ILE A 99 -1.63 7.09 -10.30
CA ILE A 99 -1.33 8.46 -9.85
C ILE A 99 -2.52 9.40 -10.12
N LYS A 100 -3.21 9.23 -11.25
CA LYS A 100 -4.39 10.03 -11.61
C LYS A 100 -5.56 9.76 -10.66
N ILE A 101 -5.77 8.50 -10.31
CA ILE A 101 -6.81 8.08 -9.35
C ILE A 101 -6.51 8.68 -7.97
N LEU A 102 -5.25 8.61 -7.52
CA LEU A 102 -4.82 9.18 -6.24
C LEU A 102 -4.94 10.70 -6.23
N LYS A 103 -4.58 11.37 -7.33
CA LYS A 103 -4.78 12.82 -7.50
C LYS A 103 -6.25 13.17 -7.31
N GLU A 104 -7.15 12.55 -8.07
CA GLU A 104 -8.58 12.85 -8.05
C GLU A 104 -9.18 12.61 -6.65
N GLY A 105 -8.90 11.44 -6.06
CA GLY A 105 -9.50 11.05 -4.79
C GLY A 105 -8.86 11.71 -3.56
N LEU A 106 -7.53 11.84 -3.50
CA LEU A 106 -6.86 12.37 -2.29
C LEU A 106 -6.88 13.90 -2.23
N LEU A 107 -6.75 14.61 -3.36
CA LEU A 107 -6.74 16.07 -3.33
C LEU A 107 -8.12 16.65 -3.02
N SER A 108 -9.19 15.99 -3.47
CA SER A 108 -10.57 16.34 -3.11
C SER A 108 -10.86 16.15 -1.62
N ARG A 109 -10.05 15.34 -0.93
CA ARG A 109 -10.20 14.98 0.50
C ARG A 109 -8.97 15.35 1.34
N GLN A 110 -8.18 16.33 0.89
CA GLN A 110 -6.89 16.64 1.50
C GLN A 110 -6.96 17.03 2.98
N ASP A 111 -8.09 17.61 3.42
CA ASP A 111 -8.30 18.02 4.82
C ASP A 111 -8.46 16.84 5.80
N GLU A 112 -8.68 15.63 5.28
CA GLU A 112 -8.76 14.39 6.05
C GLU A 112 -7.40 13.69 6.19
N ILE A 113 -6.37 14.22 5.51
CA ILE A 113 -5.06 13.59 5.38
C ILE A 113 -4.01 14.34 6.20
N GLU A 114 -3.23 13.57 6.96
CA GLU A 114 -2.11 14.09 7.76
C GLU A 114 -0.81 13.94 7.01
N TRP A 115 -0.64 14.78 5.99
CA TRP A 115 0.48 14.71 5.06
C TRP A 115 1.84 14.66 5.79
N ASP A 116 2.05 15.43 6.85
CA ASP A 116 3.30 15.43 7.63
C ASP A 116 3.60 14.13 8.40
N LYS A 117 2.68 13.18 8.42
CA LYS A 117 2.86 11.84 9.01
C LYS A 117 3.02 10.73 7.97
N TRP A 118 2.99 11.07 6.69
CA TRP A 118 3.19 10.11 5.61
C TRP A 118 4.68 9.94 5.30
N ASP A 119 5.07 8.70 5.06
CA ASP A 119 6.30 8.33 4.38
C ASP A 119 5.90 7.57 3.10
N VAL A 120 6.09 8.20 1.94
CA VAL A 120 5.70 7.66 0.64
C VAL A 120 6.91 7.08 -0.07
N TYR A 121 6.77 5.86 -0.55
CA TYR A 121 7.77 5.09 -1.29
C TYR A 121 7.19 4.68 -2.65
N PHE A 122 8.05 4.18 -3.54
CA PHE A 122 7.67 3.71 -4.86
C PHE A 122 7.86 2.19 -4.96
N ALA A 123 6.85 1.50 -5.50
CA ALA A 123 6.90 0.06 -5.71
C ALA A 123 7.86 -0.33 -6.85
N ASP A 124 8.04 0.58 -7.81
CA ASP A 124 9.00 0.51 -8.90
C ASP A 124 9.32 1.91 -9.41
N GLU A 125 10.40 2.03 -10.17
CA GLU A 125 10.73 3.25 -10.89
C GLU A 125 11.42 2.93 -12.21
N ARG A 126 11.16 3.75 -13.22
CA ARG A 126 11.80 3.70 -14.53
C ARG A 126 13.04 4.58 -14.42
N LEU A 127 14.18 4.05 -14.82
CA LEU A 127 15.45 4.75 -14.69
C LEU A 127 15.63 5.72 -15.86
N VAL A 128 14.93 6.82 -15.74
CA VAL A 128 14.89 7.95 -16.66
C VAL A 128 14.92 9.25 -15.84
N PRO A 129 15.25 10.40 -16.44
CA PRO A 129 15.16 11.69 -15.76
C PRO A 129 13.76 11.94 -15.20
N PHE A 130 13.64 12.64 -14.07
CA PHE A 130 12.38 12.94 -13.40
C PHE A 130 11.47 13.85 -14.22
N GLU A 131 12.02 14.63 -15.14
CA GLU A 131 11.25 15.41 -16.11
C GLU A 131 10.57 14.53 -17.17
N SER A 132 11.03 13.28 -17.36
CA SER A 132 10.38 12.34 -18.26
C SER A 132 8.96 12.04 -17.82
N ASP A 133 8.07 11.80 -18.79
CA ASP A 133 6.71 11.33 -18.54
C ASP A 133 6.65 9.85 -18.12
N ASP A 134 7.76 9.11 -18.29
CA ASP A 134 7.86 7.72 -17.87
C ASP A 134 8.26 7.55 -16.39
N SER A 135 8.76 8.61 -15.72
CA SER A 135 9.14 8.57 -14.31
C SER A 135 7.91 8.52 -13.41
N ASN A 136 7.81 7.50 -12.57
CA ASN A 136 6.74 7.33 -11.59
C ASN A 136 6.78 8.47 -10.55
N TYR A 137 7.96 8.77 -10.00
CA TYR A 137 8.17 9.90 -9.10
C TYR A 137 7.90 11.23 -9.77
N GLY A 138 8.44 11.44 -10.98
CA GLY A 138 8.21 12.65 -11.76
C GLY A 138 6.72 12.91 -11.98
N GLN A 139 5.98 11.89 -12.39
CA GLN A 139 4.53 11.96 -12.55
C GLN A 139 3.83 12.27 -11.22
N ALA A 140 4.12 11.51 -10.16
CA ALA A 140 3.51 11.70 -8.84
C ALA A 140 3.79 13.09 -8.27
N LYS A 141 4.99 13.62 -8.49
CA LYS A 141 5.37 14.98 -8.09
C LYS A 141 4.50 16.01 -8.81
N ARG A 142 4.47 15.97 -10.14
CA ARG A 142 3.73 16.95 -10.98
C ARG A 142 2.23 16.89 -10.78
N GLU A 143 1.67 15.69 -10.66
CA GLU A 143 0.22 15.48 -10.65
C GLU A 143 -0.38 15.50 -9.24
N LEU A 144 0.33 15.01 -8.23
CA LEU A 144 -0.19 14.86 -6.87
C LEU A 144 0.54 15.77 -5.87
N PHE A 145 1.85 15.58 -5.64
CA PHE A 145 2.53 16.19 -4.48
C PHE A 145 2.66 17.72 -4.57
N ASP A 146 2.95 18.25 -5.76
CA ASP A 146 3.03 19.71 -5.97
C ASP A 146 1.65 20.38 -5.85
N ASN A 147 0.55 19.62 -5.99
CA ASN A 147 -0.82 20.12 -5.92
C ASN A 147 -1.48 19.98 -4.54
N ILE A 148 -0.80 19.39 -3.55
CA ILE A 148 -1.27 19.41 -2.15
C ILE A 148 -1.30 20.87 -1.68
N SER A 149 -2.40 21.37 -1.11
CA SER A 149 -2.47 22.75 -0.64
C SER A 149 -1.74 22.93 0.69
N GLY A 150 -1.23 24.14 0.94
CA GLY A 150 -0.55 24.48 2.19
C GLY A 150 0.89 23.96 2.31
N ASP A 151 1.47 24.18 3.49
CA ASP A 151 2.90 23.93 3.76
C ASP A 151 3.20 22.54 4.34
N ILE A 152 2.16 21.80 4.75
CA ILE A 152 2.27 20.48 5.37
C ILE A 152 2.36 19.43 4.24
N LYS A 153 3.51 18.74 4.16
CA LYS A 153 3.81 17.82 3.06
C LYS A 153 4.30 16.45 3.57
N PRO A 154 4.09 15.38 2.80
CA PRO A 154 4.65 14.06 3.10
C PRO A 154 6.17 14.00 2.92
N ASN A 155 6.80 13.05 3.60
CA ASN A 155 8.15 12.62 3.23
C ASN A 155 8.06 11.74 2.00
N ILE A 156 8.82 12.06 0.95
CA ILE A 156 8.88 11.27 -0.28
C ILE A 156 10.24 10.59 -0.40
N TYR A 157 10.23 9.29 -0.64
CA TYR A 157 11.41 8.45 -0.77
C TYR A 157 11.43 7.78 -2.15
N HIS A 158 12.17 8.40 -3.07
CA HIS A 158 12.38 7.95 -4.44
C HIS A 158 13.84 7.52 -4.68
N ILE A 159 14.16 7.11 -5.90
CA ILE A 159 15.53 6.76 -6.31
C ILE A 159 16.46 7.98 -6.33
N ASP A 160 17.77 7.75 -6.40
CA ASP A 160 18.73 8.79 -6.76
C ASP A 160 18.79 8.90 -8.30
N GLU A 161 18.40 10.06 -8.84
CA GLU A 161 18.41 10.32 -10.28
C GLU A 161 19.82 10.24 -10.87
N ALA A 162 20.87 10.48 -10.09
CA ALA A 162 22.24 10.38 -10.55
C ALA A 162 22.67 8.93 -10.88
N LEU A 163 21.87 7.93 -10.49
CA LEU A 163 22.14 6.51 -10.68
C LEU A 163 21.28 5.86 -11.77
N ILE A 164 20.52 6.63 -12.56
CA ILE A 164 19.62 6.07 -13.58
C ILE A 164 20.35 5.26 -14.67
N ASP A 165 21.64 5.52 -14.88
CA ASP A 165 22.47 4.77 -15.83
C ASP A 165 23.09 3.48 -15.24
N ASP A 166 22.93 3.24 -13.92
CA ASP A 166 23.38 2.02 -13.23
C ASP A 166 22.22 1.38 -12.44
N PRO A 167 21.45 0.47 -13.07
CA PRO A 167 20.28 -0.11 -12.44
C PRO A 167 20.58 -0.89 -11.16
N GLN A 168 21.73 -1.56 -11.09
CA GLN A 168 22.11 -2.34 -9.91
C GLN A 168 22.44 -1.42 -8.74
N GLU A 169 23.30 -0.41 -8.94
CA GLU A 169 23.64 0.53 -7.86
C GLU A 169 22.40 1.33 -7.42
N CYS A 170 21.54 1.71 -8.37
CA CYS A 170 20.27 2.38 -8.05
C CYS A 170 19.37 1.52 -7.15
N ALA A 171 19.20 0.23 -7.47
CA ALA A 171 18.44 -0.71 -6.65
C ALA A 171 19.06 -0.88 -5.25
N ASP A 172 20.38 -1.02 -5.17
CA ASP A 172 21.11 -1.18 -3.90
C ASP A 172 20.98 0.06 -3.00
N VAL A 173 21.05 1.26 -3.58
CA VAL A 173 20.86 2.52 -2.86
C VAL A 173 19.43 2.68 -2.37
N TYR A 174 18.45 2.32 -3.20
CA TYR A 174 17.04 2.33 -2.79
C TYR A 174 16.75 1.31 -1.68
N GLU A 175 17.34 0.11 -1.76
CA GLU A 175 17.27 -0.90 -0.70
C GLU A 175 17.88 -0.40 0.61
N LYS A 176 19.07 0.22 0.57
CA LYS A 176 19.69 0.83 1.77
C LYS A 176 18.79 1.92 2.37
N LEU A 177 18.11 2.71 1.53
CA LEU A 177 17.12 3.70 1.97
C LEU A 177 15.94 3.01 2.71
N LEU A 178 15.42 1.90 2.19
CA LEU A 178 14.37 1.13 2.85
C LEU A 178 14.87 0.57 4.19
N ILE A 179 16.05 -0.03 4.22
CA ILE A 179 16.65 -0.59 5.44
C ILE A 179 16.75 0.49 6.53
N ARG A 180 17.28 1.67 6.22
CA ARG A 180 17.40 2.78 7.20
C ARG A 180 16.05 3.21 7.79
N ASN A 181 15.00 3.18 6.97
CA ASN A 181 13.67 3.66 7.36
C ASN A 181 12.82 2.61 8.09
N PHE A 182 13.06 1.32 7.85
CA PHE A 182 12.30 0.21 8.44
C PHE A 182 13.06 -0.55 9.53
N ALA A 183 14.38 -0.71 9.41
CA ALA A 183 15.21 -1.55 10.27
C ALA A 183 15.72 -0.86 11.55
N LYS A 184 14.99 0.14 12.09
CA LYS A 184 15.32 0.75 13.40
C LYS A 184 15.24 -0.23 14.60
N LYS A 185 14.89 -1.49 14.35
CA LYS A 185 14.94 -2.60 15.30
C LYS A 185 15.74 -3.73 14.64
N ASP A 186 16.71 -4.30 15.36
CA ASP A 186 17.69 -5.30 14.90
C ASP A 186 17.11 -6.65 14.42
N SER A 187 15.82 -6.72 14.06
CA SER A 187 15.10 -7.96 13.76
C SER A 187 14.18 -7.90 12.54
N VAL A 188 14.12 -6.79 11.80
CA VAL A 188 13.20 -6.65 10.66
C VAL A 188 13.78 -7.39 9.45
N LYS A 189 13.14 -8.50 9.06
CA LYS A 189 13.55 -9.31 7.89
C LYS A 189 13.09 -8.72 6.55
N LEU A 190 11.93 -8.06 6.55
CA LEU A 190 11.31 -7.42 5.38
C LEU A 190 10.63 -6.12 5.84
N PRO A 191 10.61 -5.05 5.03
CA PRO A 191 9.91 -3.83 5.36
C PRO A 191 8.40 -4.11 5.33
N MET A 192 7.69 -3.63 6.34
CA MET A 192 6.25 -3.82 6.48
C MET A 192 5.56 -2.48 6.22
N PHE A 193 5.07 -2.28 5.00
CA PHE A 193 4.26 -1.13 4.64
C PHE A 193 2.86 -1.25 5.25
N ASP A 194 2.26 -0.13 5.64
CA ASP A 194 0.87 -0.10 6.12
C ASP A 194 -0.12 -0.32 4.96
N LEU A 195 0.26 0.17 3.77
CA LEU A 195 -0.48 0.02 2.53
C LEU A 195 0.48 0.01 1.34
N LEU A 196 0.24 -0.89 0.39
CA LEU A 196 0.95 -0.94 -0.89
C LEU A 196 -0.07 -0.89 -2.02
N LEU A 197 -0.01 0.15 -2.85
CA LEU A 197 -0.92 0.39 -3.95
C LEU A 197 -0.23 0.05 -5.28
N LEU A 198 -0.88 -0.80 -6.08
CA LEU A 198 -0.36 -1.28 -7.35
C LEU A 198 -1.38 -1.10 -8.47
N GLY A 199 -0.91 -0.66 -9.63
CA GLY A 199 -1.59 -0.90 -10.89
C GLY A 199 -1.36 -2.32 -11.40
N CYS A 200 -2.12 -2.70 -12.42
CA CYS A 200 -1.86 -3.89 -13.23
C CYS A 200 -1.85 -3.51 -14.70
N ALA A 201 -0.78 -3.87 -15.41
CA ALA A 201 -0.67 -3.63 -16.84
C ALA A 201 -1.46 -4.66 -17.67
N PRO A 202 -1.76 -4.38 -18.95
CA PRO A 202 -2.55 -5.29 -19.80
C PRO A 202 -1.87 -6.64 -20.09
N ASP A 203 -0.55 -6.71 -19.95
CA ASP A 203 0.23 -7.96 -20.04
C ASP A 203 0.27 -8.75 -18.71
N GLY A 204 -0.20 -8.15 -17.62
CA GLY A 204 -0.26 -8.76 -16.28
C GLY A 204 0.93 -8.41 -15.38
N HIS A 205 1.83 -7.53 -15.82
CA HIS A 205 2.88 -7.04 -14.93
C HIS A 205 2.32 -6.11 -13.85
N ILE A 206 2.98 -6.14 -12.69
CA ILE A 206 2.73 -5.24 -11.55
C ILE A 206 4.06 -4.63 -11.18
N ALA A 207 4.08 -3.38 -10.72
CA ALA A 207 5.33 -2.66 -10.51
C ALA A 207 6.22 -2.81 -11.77
N SER A 208 7.44 -3.33 -11.64
CA SER A 208 8.26 -3.76 -12.79
C SER A 208 8.57 -5.26 -12.79
N LEU A 209 7.65 -6.07 -12.28
CA LEU A 209 7.70 -7.54 -12.27
C LEU A 209 6.89 -8.09 -13.44
N PHE A 210 7.57 -8.63 -14.45
CA PHE A 210 6.95 -9.06 -15.71
C PHE A 210 6.60 -10.55 -15.76
N PRO A 211 5.52 -10.93 -16.46
CA PRO A 211 5.27 -12.32 -16.81
C PRO A 211 6.48 -12.91 -17.55
N LYS A 212 6.83 -14.17 -17.25
CA LYS A 212 7.94 -14.92 -17.88
C LYS A 212 9.35 -14.40 -17.61
N TYR A 213 9.54 -13.31 -16.85
CA TYR A 213 10.84 -12.91 -16.27
C TYR A 213 11.08 -13.68 -14.96
N GLY A 214 11.31 -14.98 -15.11
CA GLY A 214 11.23 -15.93 -14.00
C GLY A 214 12.23 -15.73 -12.86
N GLU A 215 13.37 -15.06 -13.08
CA GLU A 215 14.34 -14.82 -12.02
C GLU A 215 13.83 -13.81 -10.99
N GLN A 216 13.28 -12.67 -11.45
CA GLN A 216 12.73 -11.63 -10.57
C GLN A 216 11.52 -12.14 -9.77
N LEU A 217 10.67 -12.97 -10.39
CA LEU A 217 9.52 -13.58 -9.70
C LEU A 217 9.91 -14.64 -8.66
N ARG A 218 11.16 -15.14 -8.71
CA ARG A 218 11.68 -16.16 -7.79
C ARG A 218 12.63 -15.59 -6.73
N GLU A 219 12.90 -14.28 -6.75
CA GLU A 219 13.71 -13.61 -5.72
C GLU A 219 13.07 -13.77 -4.32
N LYS A 220 13.91 -14.00 -3.31
CA LYS A 220 13.48 -14.26 -1.93
C LYS A 220 14.22 -13.45 -0.86
N LEU A 221 15.36 -12.86 -1.20
CA LEU A 221 16.31 -12.24 -0.30
C LEU A 221 16.32 -10.72 -0.48
N ALA A 222 16.48 -10.24 -1.72
CA ALA A 222 16.55 -8.80 -1.99
C ALA A 222 15.20 -8.12 -1.73
N TRP A 223 15.25 -6.91 -1.16
CA TRP A 223 14.07 -6.07 -0.98
C TRP A 223 13.74 -5.31 -2.27
N CYS A 224 14.78 -4.84 -2.96
CA CYS A 224 14.69 -4.16 -4.25
C CYS A 224 15.60 -4.82 -5.29
N LEU A 225 15.15 -4.85 -6.54
CA LEU A 225 15.84 -5.50 -7.64
C LEU A 225 16.00 -4.55 -8.83
N PRO A 226 17.13 -4.62 -9.56
CA PRO A 226 17.20 -4.06 -10.89
C PRO A 226 16.40 -4.91 -11.88
N VAL A 227 15.86 -4.23 -12.88
CA VAL A 227 15.18 -4.84 -14.03
C VAL A 227 15.85 -4.28 -15.29
N LEU A 228 16.46 -5.17 -16.06
CA LEU A 228 17.11 -4.86 -17.33
C LEU A 228 16.27 -5.40 -18.48
N ASN A 229 16.32 -4.72 -19.62
CA ASN A 229 15.62 -5.12 -20.85
C ASN A 229 14.13 -5.36 -20.61
N ALA A 230 13.44 -4.46 -19.90
CA ALA A 230 12.00 -4.56 -19.70
C ALA A 230 11.27 -4.71 -21.05
N PRO A 231 10.27 -5.60 -21.16
CA PRO A 231 9.64 -5.94 -22.45
C PRO A 231 8.74 -4.83 -23.02
N SER A 232 8.52 -3.75 -22.27
CA SER A 232 7.76 -2.57 -22.69
C SER A 232 8.25 -1.31 -21.97
N GLY A 233 8.03 -0.13 -22.55
CA GLY A 233 8.48 1.15 -21.97
C GLY A 233 10.00 1.25 -21.83
N PRO A 234 10.51 2.11 -20.93
CA PRO A 234 11.94 2.17 -20.64
C PRO A 234 12.48 0.83 -20.12
N GLU A 235 13.62 0.43 -20.68
CA GLU A 235 14.22 -0.90 -20.49
C GLU A 235 14.77 -1.11 -19.07
N ASN A 236 15.34 -0.06 -18.48
CA ASN A 236 15.99 -0.09 -17.18
C ASN A 236 15.06 0.42 -16.09
N ARG A 237 14.86 -0.38 -15.06
CA ARG A 237 13.96 -0.08 -13.94
C ARG A 237 14.50 -0.64 -12.64
N ILE A 238 13.93 -0.21 -11.53
CA ILE A 238 14.03 -0.93 -10.24
C ILE A 238 12.63 -1.36 -9.79
N THR A 239 12.54 -2.40 -8.97
CA THR A 239 11.26 -2.89 -8.43
C THR A 239 11.42 -3.44 -7.03
N LEU A 240 10.40 -3.29 -6.20
CA LEU A 240 10.27 -4.08 -4.97
C LEU A 240 10.04 -5.55 -5.33
N SER A 241 10.60 -6.46 -4.53
CA SER A 241 10.45 -7.90 -4.74
C SER A 241 9.07 -8.40 -4.28
N ILE A 242 8.65 -9.56 -4.80
CA ILE A 242 7.40 -10.21 -4.38
C ILE A 242 7.33 -10.43 -2.85
N PRO A 243 8.39 -10.90 -2.16
CA PRO A 243 8.40 -11.00 -0.71
C PRO A 243 8.08 -9.68 0.00
N VAL A 244 8.67 -8.55 -0.45
CA VAL A 244 8.39 -7.23 0.12
C VAL A 244 6.94 -6.85 -0.10
N ILE A 245 6.44 -7.00 -1.33
CA ILE A 245 5.05 -6.67 -1.67
C ILE A 245 4.09 -7.48 -0.79
N CYS A 246 4.33 -8.79 -0.68
CA CYS A 246 3.49 -9.69 0.11
C CYS A 246 3.63 -9.48 1.63
N HIS A 247 4.64 -8.74 2.11
CA HIS A 247 4.82 -8.47 3.53
C HIS A 247 4.02 -7.26 4.03
N ALA A 248 3.48 -6.42 3.14
CA ALA A 248 2.67 -5.26 3.52
C ALA A 248 1.41 -5.66 4.33
N HIS A 249 0.98 -4.80 5.26
CA HIS A 249 -0.26 -5.00 6.01
C HIS A 249 -1.49 -5.11 5.11
N ARG A 250 -1.50 -4.34 4.01
CA ARG A 250 -2.53 -4.35 2.96
C ARG A 250 -1.85 -4.20 1.61
N VAL A 251 -2.27 -5.02 0.65
CA VAL A 251 -1.88 -4.88 -0.76
C VAL A 251 -3.13 -4.60 -1.56
N THR A 252 -3.14 -3.49 -2.28
CA THR A 252 -4.33 -3.04 -3.00
C THR A 252 -3.99 -2.82 -4.46
N PHE A 253 -4.73 -3.51 -5.32
CA PHE A 253 -4.68 -3.30 -6.76
C PHE A 253 -5.77 -2.32 -7.18
N VAL A 254 -5.41 -1.38 -8.04
CA VAL A 254 -6.36 -0.46 -8.66
C VAL A 254 -6.24 -0.60 -10.18
N VAL A 255 -7.32 -1.07 -10.82
CA VAL A 255 -7.30 -1.45 -12.24
C VAL A 255 -8.57 -1.00 -12.93
N GLU A 256 -8.42 -0.20 -13.97
CA GLU A 256 -9.55 0.41 -14.67
C GLU A 256 -9.40 0.29 -16.19
N GLY A 257 -10.55 0.26 -16.85
CA GLY A 257 -10.72 0.33 -18.29
C GLY A 257 -10.83 -1.03 -18.95
N LEU A 258 -11.64 -1.05 -20.03
CA LEU A 258 -11.95 -2.26 -20.80
C LEU A 258 -10.72 -3.01 -21.32
N THR A 259 -9.63 -2.29 -21.59
CA THR A 259 -8.35 -2.88 -22.03
C THR A 259 -7.76 -3.88 -21.02
N LYS A 260 -8.22 -3.86 -19.76
CA LYS A 260 -7.79 -4.74 -18.68
C LYS A 260 -8.64 -6.02 -18.59
N ALA A 261 -9.81 -6.08 -19.20
CA ALA A 261 -10.72 -7.23 -19.07
C ALA A 261 -10.08 -8.59 -19.37
N PRO A 262 -9.31 -8.76 -20.47
CA PRO A 262 -8.71 -10.06 -20.79
C PRO A 262 -7.67 -10.52 -19.76
N ILE A 263 -6.89 -9.57 -19.23
CA ILE A 263 -5.85 -9.89 -18.24
C ILE A 263 -6.46 -10.12 -16.86
N MET A 264 -7.47 -9.35 -16.48
CA MET A 264 -8.22 -9.54 -15.24
C MET A 264 -8.85 -10.92 -15.18
N ARG A 265 -9.47 -11.38 -16.27
CA ARG A 265 -9.97 -12.75 -16.38
C ARG A 265 -8.87 -13.77 -16.12
N THR A 266 -7.70 -13.57 -16.72
CA THR A 266 -6.57 -14.47 -16.52
C THR A 266 -6.09 -14.48 -15.07
N ILE A 267 -6.00 -13.32 -14.43
CA ILE A 267 -5.54 -13.18 -13.04
C ILE A 267 -6.51 -13.87 -12.07
N MET A 268 -7.82 -13.71 -12.30
CA MET A 268 -8.87 -14.16 -11.38
C MET A 268 -9.26 -15.63 -11.60
N GLU A 269 -9.36 -16.08 -12.85
CA GLU A 269 -9.88 -17.41 -13.20
C GLU A 269 -8.80 -18.42 -13.58
N ARG A 270 -7.59 -17.95 -13.89
CA ARG A 270 -6.47 -18.79 -14.35
C ARG A 270 -5.18 -18.53 -13.57
N PRO A 271 -5.21 -18.60 -12.21
CA PRO A 271 -4.05 -18.28 -11.37
C PRO A 271 -2.85 -19.21 -11.64
N GLU A 272 -3.06 -20.41 -12.17
CA GLU A 272 -2.01 -21.36 -12.54
C GLU A 272 -1.07 -20.84 -13.64
N LYS A 273 -1.46 -19.78 -14.37
CA LYS A 273 -0.55 -19.10 -15.30
C LYS A 273 0.58 -18.34 -14.61
N GLY A 274 0.52 -18.17 -13.29
CA GLY A 274 1.61 -17.61 -12.50
C GLY A 274 1.91 -16.15 -12.85
N LEU A 275 0.88 -15.36 -13.16
CA LEU A 275 1.06 -13.92 -13.34
C LEU A 275 1.51 -13.27 -12.02
N PRO A 276 2.33 -12.20 -12.07
CA PRO A 276 2.82 -11.49 -10.88
C PRO A 276 1.72 -11.17 -9.85
N SER A 277 0.58 -10.64 -10.30
CA SER A 277 -0.57 -10.34 -9.44
C SER A 277 -1.23 -11.59 -8.85
N SER A 278 -1.29 -12.71 -9.59
CA SER A 278 -1.77 -13.99 -9.06
C SER A 278 -0.85 -14.54 -7.97
N ILE A 279 0.47 -14.39 -8.14
CA ILE A 279 1.46 -14.77 -7.10
C ILE A 279 1.24 -13.91 -5.84
N VAL A 280 0.99 -12.61 -5.99
CA VAL A 280 0.69 -11.72 -4.85
C VAL A 280 -0.65 -12.05 -4.20
N ASN A 281 -1.70 -12.36 -4.97
CA ASN A 281 -3.00 -12.81 -4.44
C ASN A 281 -2.84 -14.00 -3.49
N GLU A 282 -1.99 -14.97 -3.85
CA GLU A 282 -1.69 -16.13 -3.01
C GLU A 282 -0.74 -15.79 -1.85
N GLY A 283 0.37 -15.11 -2.12
CA GLY A 283 1.40 -14.79 -1.14
C GLY A 283 0.95 -13.81 -0.04
N ALA A 284 -0.05 -12.99 -0.34
CA ALA A 284 -0.68 -12.05 0.59
C ALA A 284 -2.16 -12.38 0.87
N ALA A 285 -2.54 -13.66 0.76
CA ALA A 285 -3.91 -14.12 0.98
C ALA A 285 -4.56 -13.51 2.24
N GLY A 286 -5.77 -12.96 2.08
CA GLY A 286 -6.51 -12.27 3.15
C GLY A 286 -6.11 -10.81 3.39
N ARG A 287 -5.06 -10.30 2.72
CA ARG A 287 -4.63 -8.89 2.77
C ARG A 287 -4.72 -8.19 1.42
N VAL A 288 -5.15 -8.90 0.36
CA VAL A 288 -5.28 -8.34 -0.99
C VAL A 288 -6.69 -7.82 -1.25
N THR A 289 -6.76 -6.59 -1.75
CA THR A 289 -8.00 -5.95 -2.21
C THR A 289 -7.84 -5.44 -3.64
N TRP A 290 -8.88 -5.53 -4.45
CA TRP A 290 -8.94 -5.01 -5.82
C TRP A 290 -10.04 -3.96 -5.90
N PHE A 291 -9.69 -2.76 -6.36
CA PHE A 291 -10.61 -1.70 -6.75
C PHE A 291 -10.60 -1.61 -8.27
N VAL A 292 -11.73 -1.89 -8.90
CA VAL A 292 -11.81 -2.00 -10.35
C VAL A 292 -13.09 -1.36 -10.88
N ASP A 293 -13.07 -0.86 -12.11
CA ASP A 293 -14.32 -0.53 -12.78
C ASP A 293 -14.98 -1.79 -13.37
N ASP A 294 -16.27 -1.69 -13.72
CA ASP A 294 -17.00 -2.80 -14.30
C ASP A 294 -16.44 -3.20 -15.68
N ASP A 295 -15.89 -2.22 -16.43
CA ASP A 295 -15.23 -2.44 -17.72
C ASP A 295 -14.02 -3.37 -17.59
N ALA A 296 -13.16 -3.20 -16.58
CA ALA A 296 -12.02 -4.07 -16.33
C ALA A 296 -12.43 -5.49 -15.94
N LEU A 297 -13.68 -5.73 -15.56
CA LEU A 297 -14.21 -7.04 -15.21
C LEU A 297 -15.10 -7.66 -16.29
N ASN A 298 -15.28 -7.01 -17.43
CA ASN A 298 -16.24 -7.41 -18.46
C ASN A 298 -16.06 -8.88 -18.95
N ASP A 299 -14.84 -9.39 -18.93
CA ASP A 299 -14.51 -10.75 -19.37
C ASP A 299 -14.43 -11.76 -18.22
N CYS A 300 -14.72 -11.36 -16.98
CA CYS A 300 -14.73 -12.23 -15.80
C CYS A 300 -16.13 -12.81 -15.53
N TYR A 301 -16.21 -14.10 -15.30
CA TYR A 301 -17.43 -14.86 -15.07
C TYR A 301 -17.48 -15.44 -13.64
N ASP A 302 -16.35 -15.97 -13.15
CA ASP A 302 -16.28 -16.69 -11.88
C ASP A 302 -15.71 -15.82 -10.74
N ILE A 303 -16.23 -14.61 -10.59
CA ILE A 303 -15.79 -13.66 -9.54
C ILE A 303 -16.93 -13.25 -8.61
N THR A 304 -16.60 -13.07 -7.33
CA THR A 304 -17.54 -12.49 -6.36
C THR A 304 -17.23 -11.02 -6.15
N LYS A 305 -18.05 -10.15 -6.75
CA LYS A 305 -18.00 -8.70 -6.52
C LYS A 305 -18.61 -8.36 -5.15
N LYS A 306 -18.02 -7.40 -4.45
CA LYS A 306 -18.63 -6.77 -3.26
C LYS A 306 -18.90 -5.31 -3.53
N LYS A 307 -19.95 -4.78 -2.91
CA LYS A 307 -20.17 -3.33 -2.85
C LYS A 307 -19.20 -2.74 -1.84
N TYR A 308 -18.49 -1.69 -2.23
CA TYR A 308 -17.66 -0.94 -1.29
C TYR A 308 -18.55 -0.20 -0.28
N LYS A 309 -18.16 -0.23 0.98
CA LYS A 309 -18.79 0.58 2.04
C LYS A 309 -17.73 1.56 2.50
N PHE A 310 -18.04 2.84 2.42
CA PHE A 310 -17.13 3.87 2.88
C PHE A 310 -16.89 3.71 4.38
N LEU A 311 -15.62 3.73 4.75
CA LEU A 311 -15.13 3.42 6.09
C LEU A 311 -14.75 4.69 6.86
N SER A 312 -14.32 5.72 6.13
CA SER A 312 -13.89 7.00 6.68
C SER A 312 -14.90 8.13 6.49
N ILE A 313 -16.11 7.84 6.02
CA ILE A 313 -17.24 8.80 6.02
C ILE A 313 -18.53 8.08 6.39
N ASN A 314 -19.51 8.83 6.90
CA ASN A 314 -20.90 8.38 6.83
C ASN A 314 -21.24 8.27 5.34
N ASP A 315 -21.63 7.07 4.88
CA ASP A 315 -21.83 6.81 3.46
C ASP A 315 -22.79 7.87 2.88
N PRO A 316 -22.38 8.62 1.83
CA PRO A 316 -23.13 9.76 1.31
C PRO A 316 -24.51 9.38 0.76
N ASN A 317 -24.79 8.07 0.61
CA ASN A 317 -26.07 7.51 0.22
C ASN A 317 -26.82 6.82 1.37
N SER A 318 -26.42 7.03 2.64
CA SER A 318 -27.08 6.50 3.84
C SER A 318 -28.25 7.36 4.31
#